data_AF-A0A0R2QPQ9-F1
#
_entry.id   AF-A0A0R2QPQ9-F1
#
_cell.length_a   1.000
_cell.length_b   1.000
_cell.length_c   1.000
_cell.angle_alpha   90.00
_cell.angle_beta   90.00
_cell.angle_gamma   90.00
#
_symmetry.space_group_name_H-M   'P 1'
#
loop_
_entity.id
_entity.type
_entity.pdbx_description
1 polymer ?
#
loop_
_entity_poly.entity_id
_entity_poly.type
_entity_poly.pdbx_seq_one_letter_code
_entity_poly.pdbx_strand_id
1 'polypeptide(L)'
;MQGVLFGSAALLGAVITAFYMTRLMLMTFFGNKRWAQGSEPHESPFLMWAPMAVLAVGSVASGYLLYSGKAIVKWLAPVVDKNQHEHTEFLPPIVVTTLAVVAVIIGVSIAFIKYRGDLSESAPSEVSIFTRVIRRDLLQDDANEFLFMRPGQKLTQLLVKTDESVIDGAVRAVGSSALGSARGMRKLQTGYVRNYALLILIGALVALLAALAVTI
;
A
#
# COMPACT_ATOMS: atom_id res chain seq x y z
N MET A 1 -15.26 30.68 -9.59
CA MET A 1 -15.79 29.41 -10.16
C MET A 1 -15.19 28.17 -9.48
N GLN A 2 -13.88 28.08 -9.29
CA GLN A 2 -13.24 26.93 -8.61
C GLN A 2 -13.81 26.66 -7.19
N GLY A 3 -14.02 27.69 -6.37
CA GLY A 3 -14.58 27.54 -5.02
C GLY A 3 -16.02 26.97 -4.99
N VAL A 4 -16.85 27.30 -5.98
CA VAL A 4 -18.21 26.74 -6.10
C VAL A 4 -18.16 25.28 -6.51
N LEU A 5 -17.21 24.90 -7.38
CA LEU A 5 -17.05 23.52 -7.85
C LEU A 5 -16.53 22.60 -6.74
N PHE A 6 -15.52 23.04 -5.97
CA PHE A 6 -15.05 22.28 -4.82
C PHE A 6 -16.07 22.27 -3.67
N GLY A 7 -16.74 23.41 -3.42
CA GLY A 7 -17.77 23.51 -2.40
C GLY A 7 -18.98 22.62 -2.70
N SER A 8 -19.45 22.58 -3.95
CA SER A 8 -20.55 21.71 -4.35
C SER A 8 -20.15 20.24 -4.31
N ALA A 9 -18.92 19.89 -4.74
CA ALA A 9 -18.39 18.54 -4.60
C ALA A 9 -18.31 18.10 -3.13
N ALA A 10 -17.85 18.98 -2.23
CA ALA A 10 -17.82 18.71 -0.79
C ALA A 10 -19.23 18.54 -0.19
N LEU A 11 -20.19 19.37 -0.59
CA LEU A 11 -21.59 19.24 -0.18
C LEU A 11 -22.21 17.92 -0.67
N LEU A 12 -21.96 17.53 -1.92
CA LEU A 12 -22.36 16.21 -2.44
C LEU A 12 -21.71 15.08 -1.64
N GLY A 13 -20.42 15.21 -1.31
CA GLY A 13 -19.72 14.30 -0.42
C GLY A 13 -20.38 14.17 0.95
N ALA A 14 -20.86 15.29 1.53
CA ALA A 14 -21.57 15.29 2.80
C ALA A 14 -22.91 14.53 2.71
N VAL A 15 -23.69 14.72 1.64
CA VAL A 15 -24.93 13.95 1.39
C VAL A 15 -24.63 12.46 1.31
N ILE A 16 -23.66 12.07 0.48
CA ILE A 16 -23.27 10.67 0.28
C ILE A 16 -22.77 10.05 1.60
N THR A 17 -22.00 10.82 2.38
CA THR A 17 -21.46 10.39 3.68
C THR A 17 -22.54 10.13 4.70
N ALA A 18 -23.44 11.09 4.86
CA ALA A 18 -24.59 10.93 5.73
C ALA A 18 -25.45 9.73 5.32
N PHE A 19 -25.67 9.54 4.01
CA PHE A 19 -26.42 8.42 3.47
C PHE A 19 -25.77 7.06 3.79
N TYR A 20 -24.47 6.86 3.49
CA TYR A 20 -23.84 5.56 3.68
C TYR A 20 -23.66 5.20 5.16
N MET A 21 -23.35 6.18 6.03
CA MET A 21 -23.22 5.95 7.47
C MET A 21 -24.57 5.58 8.09
N THR A 22 -25.63 6.31 7.73
CA THR A 22 -27.00 6.00 8.21
C THR A 22 -27.46 4.64 7.71
N ARG A 23 -27.18 4.32 6.44
CA ARG A 23 -27.46 2.99 5.88
C ARG A 23 -26.76 1.89 6.67
N LEU A 24 -25.48 2.06 7.00
CA LEU A 24 -24.72 1.10 7.79
C LEU A 24 -25.36 0.91 9.17
N MET A 25 -25.64 1.99 9.88
CA MET A 25 -26.28 1.94 11.21
C MET A 25 -27.63 1.21 11.18
N LEU A 26 -28.49 1.53 10.20
CA LEU A 26 -29.81 0.90 10.07
C LEU A 26 -29.70 -0.59 9.73
N MET A 27 -28.85 -0.96 8.76
CA MET A 27 -28.70 -2.35 8.34
C MET A 27 -28.02 -3.24 9.40
N THR A 28 -27.17 -2.66 10.26
CA THR A 28 -26.44 -3.41 11.30
C THR A 28 -27.25 -3.54 12.59
N PHE A 29 -27.91 -2.48 13.05
CA PHE A 29 -28.53 -2.45 14.39
C PHE A 29 -30.06 -2.47 14.37
N PHE A 30 -30.71 -1.94 13.33
CA PHE A 30 -32.16 -1.75 13.29
C PHE A 30 -32.87 -2.64 12.25
N GLY A 31 -32.10 -3.44 11.50
CA GLY A 31 -32.61 -4.37 10.50
C GLY A 31 -32.81 -5.78 11.03
N ASN A 32 -33.15 -6.70 10.11
CA ASN A 32 -33.32 -8.11 10.43
C ASN A 32 -32.03 -8.77 10.92
N LYS A 33 -32.18 -9.76 11.81
CA LYS A 33 -31.08 -10.61 12.28
C LYS A 33 -30.48 -11.37 11.09
N ARG A 34 -29.18 -11.16 10.84
CA ARG A 34 -28.41 -11.75 9.72
C ARG A 34 -27.17 -12.52 10.21
N TRP A 35 -27.21 -13.01 11.44
CA TRP A 35 -26.13 -13.79 12.03
C TRP A 35 -26.28 -15.29 11.72
N ALA A 36 -25.16 -16.00 11.62
CA ALA A 36 -25.16 -17.45 11.42
C ALA A 36 -25.79 -18.17 12.62
N GLN A 37 -26.37 -19.35 12.40
CA GLN A 37 -26.94 -20.15 13.49
C GLN A 37 -25.89 -20.43 14.58
N GLY A 38 -26.23 -20.15 15.84
CA GLY A 38 -25.36 -20.33 17.00
C GLY A 38 -24.37 -19.19 17.29
N SER A 39 -24.40 -18.09 16.54
CA SER A 39 -23.53 -16.92 16.75
C SER A 39 -24.30 -15.72 17.29
N GLU A 40 -24.83 -15.82 18.51
CA GLU A 40 -25.52 -14.71 19.17
C GLU A 40 -24.51 -13.63 19.60
N PRO A 41 -24.68 -12.36 19.21
CA PRO A 41 -23.81 -11.29 19.65
C PRO A 41 -23.93 -11.07 21.15
N HIS A 42 -22.78 -10.98 21.78
CA HIS A 42 -22.64 -10.57 23.16
C HIS A 42 -22.09 -9.15 23.22
N GLU A 43 -22.34 -8.48 24.35
CA GLU A 43 -21.75 -7.17 24.62
C GLU A 43 -20.22 -7.24 24.65
N SER A 44 -19.58 -6.13 24.29
CA SER A 44 -18.11 -6.04 24.31
C SER A 44 -17.61 -6.01 25.76
N PRO A 45 -16.50 -6.69 26.09
CA PRO A 45 -15.93 -6.64 27.43
C PRO A 45 -15.48 -5.21 27.77
N PHE A 46 -15.44 -4.89 29.07
CA PHE A 46 -15.07 -3.55 29.54
C PHE A 46 -13.74 -3.04 28.97
N LEU A 47 -12.78 -3.94 28.74
CA LEU A 47 -11.46 -3.61 28.18
C LEU A 47 -11.52 -3.02 26.75
N MET A 48 -12.58 -3.31 25.99
CA MET A 48 -12.84 -2.72 24.66
C MET A 48 -13.76 -1.50 24.76
N TRP A 49 -14.77 -1.55 25.64
CA TRP A 49 -15.73 -0.46 25.82
C TRP A 49 -15.09 0.80 26.41
N ALA A 50 -14.19 0.67 27.39
CA ALA A 50 -13.59 1.80 28.09
C ALA A 50 -12.78 2.72 27.16
N PRO A 51 -11.88 2.22 26.27
CA PRO A 51 -11.24 3.06 25.25
C PRO A 51 -12.23 3.80 24.37
N MET A 52 -13.31 3.14 23.92
CA MET A 52 -14.33 3.77 23.09
C MET A 52 -15.08 4.89 23.83
N ALA A 53 -15.42 4.68 25.10
CA ALA A 53 -16.08 5.69 25.92
C ALA A 53 -15.19 6.94 26.12
N VAL A 54 -13.91 6.74 26.41
CA VAL A 54 -12.94 7.85 26.53
C VAL A 54 -12.83 8.62 25.22
N LEU A 55 -12.74 7.93 24.07
CA LEU A 55 -12.70 8.58 22.77
C LEU A 55 -14.00 9.35 22.45
N ALA A 56 -15.16 8.81 22.82
CA ALA A 56 -16.44 9.47 22.62
C ALA A 56 -16.54 10.79 23.42
N VAL A 57 -16.19 10.75 24.71
CA VAL A 57 -16.14 11.94 25.57
C VAL A 57 -15.11 12.93 25.03
N GLY A 58 -13.92 12.46 24.64
CA GLY A 58 -12.87 13.28 24.06
C GLY A 58 -13.30 13.96 22.75
N SER A 59 -14.07 13.28 21.90
CA SER A 59 -14.63 13.85 20.66
C SER A 59 -15.59 15.01 20.94
N VAL A 60 -16.53 14.83 21.88
CA VAL A 60 -17.48 15.87 22.29
C VAL A 60 -16.76 17.07 22.92
N ALA A 61 -15.84 16.80 23.87
CA ALA A 61 -15.08 17.84 24.55
C ALA A 61 -14.19 18.63 23.58
N SER A 62 -13.47 17.94 22.69
CA SER A 62 -12.62 18.60 21.68
C SER A 62 -13.45 19.42 20.71
N GLY A 63 -14.60 18.91 20.26
CA GLY A 63 -15.52 19.66 19.40
C GLY A 63 -15.97 20.97 20.05
N TYR A 64 -16.35 20.94 21.32
CA TYR A 64 -16.74 22.13 22.08
C TYR A 64 -15.58 23.13 22.26
N LEU A 65 -14.39 22.64 22.63
CA LEU A 65 -13.21 23.48 22.84
C LEU A 65 -12.77 24.18 21.54
N LEU A 66 -12.79 23.46 20.42
CA LEU A 66 -12.41 24.01 19.11
C LEU A 66 -13.43 25.04 18.61
N TYR A 67 -14.71 24.84 18.89
CA TYR A 67 -15.76 25.82 18.57
C TYR A 67 -15.64 27.11 19.40
N SER A 68 -15.37 27.00 20.71
CA SER A 68 -15.51 28.13 21.64
C SER A 68 -14.32 29.11 21.65
N GLY A 69 -13.09 28.65 21.35
CA GLY A 69 -11.87 29.35 21.75
C GLY A 69 -11.01 30.02 20.68
N LYS A 70 -11.44 30.11 19.40
CA LYS A 70 -10.58 30.45 18.24
C LYS A 70 -9.26 29.64 18.18
N ALA A 71 -9.14 28.57 18.96
CA ALA A 71 -7.92 27.81 19.14
C ALA A 71 -7.52 27.14 17.82
N ILE A 72 -8.51 26.60 17.10
CA ILE A 72 -8.35 26.04 15.77
C ILE A 72 -7.85 27.10 14.78
N VAL A 73 -8.42 28.32 14.79
CA VAL A 73 -8.02 29.41 13.88
C VAL A 73 -6.57 29.82 14.14
N LYS A 74 -6.18 29.98 15.41
CA LYS A 74 -4.80 30.29 15.80
C LYS A 74 -3.81 29.18 15.44
N TRP A 75 -4.23 27.93 15.58
CA TRP A 75 -3.40 26.77 15.23
C TRP A 75 -3.21 26.63 13.71
N LEU A 76 -4.23 26.93 12.91
CA LEU A 76 -4.13 26.91 11.44
C LEU A 76 -3.48 28.15 10.83
N ALA A 77 -3.48 29.29 11.53
CA ALA A 77 -2.89 30.55 11.05
C ALA A 77 -1.52 30.39 10.34
N PRO A 78 -0.50 29.70 10.90
CA PRO A 78 0.79 29.56 10.22
C PRO A 78 0.77 28.77 8.90
N VAL A 79 -0.24 27.93 8.67
CA VAL A 79 -0.38 27.12 7.45
C VAL A 79 -1.28 27.81 6.42
N VAL A 80 -2.27 28.57 6.88
CA VAL A 80 -3.29 29.20 6.03
C VAL A 80 -2.94 30.65 5.68
N ASP A 81 -2.21 31.38 6.54
CA ASP A 81 -2.03 32.85 6.46
C ASP A 81 -0.73 33.29 5.76
N LYS A 82 -0.06 32.39 5.03
CA LYS A 82 1.25 32.71 4.44
C LYS A 82 1.19 33.67 3.24
N ASN A 83 0.02 33.83 2.61
CA ASN A 83 -0.18 34.77 1.52
C ASN A 83 -1.57 35.41 1.68
N GLN A 84 -1.61 36.67 2.11
CA GLN A 84 -2.83 37.47 2.17
C GLN A 84 -3.51 37.50 0.80
N HIS A 85 -4.49 36.63 0.61
CA HIS A 85 -5.56 36.87 -0.33
C HIS A 85 -6.77 37.27 0.53
N GLU A 86 -7.26 38.50 0.31
CA GLU A 86 -8.63 38.84 0.66
C GLU A 86 -9.54 37.78 0.01
N HIS A 87 -9.87 36.73 0.75
CA HIS A 87 -10.90 35.79 0.34
C HIS A 87 -12.19 36.59 0.31
N THR A 88 -12.60 37.00 -0.89
CA THR A 88 -13.94 37.50 -1.12
C THR A 88 -14.87 36.36 -0.74
N GLU A 89 -15.50 36.49 0.43
CA GLU A 89 -16.45 35.50 0.92
C GLU A 89 -17.61 35.40 -0.08
N PHE A 90 -17.57 34.37 -0.93
CA PHE A 90 -18.61 34.18 -1.94
C PHE A 90 -19.97 33.92 -1.28
N LEU A 91 -19.96 33.27 -0.11
CA LEU A 91 -21.11 33.06 0.75
C LEU A 91 -20.71 33.29 2.20
N PRO A 92 -21.58 33.90 3.03
CA PRO A 92 -21.34 34.01 4.47
C PRO A 92 -21.14 32.63 5.12
N PRO A 93 -20.26 32.48 6.12
CA PRO A 93 -19.99 31.19 6.78
C PRO A 93 -21.24 30.47 7.31
N ILE A 94 -22.24 31.22 7.76
CA ILE A 94 -23.51 30.67 8.25
C ILE A 94 -24.34 30.01 7.14
N VAL A 95 -24.28 30.54 5.91
CA VAL A 95 -24.98 29.96 4.76
C VAL A 95 -24.33 28.63 4.40
N VAL A 96 -23.01 28.58 4.35
CA VAL A 96 -22.26 27.34 4.06
C VAL A 96 -22.53 26.27 5.12
N THR A 97 -22.53 26.65 6.40
CA THR A 97 -22.85 25.73 7.51
C THR A 97 -24.28 25.21 7.41
N THR A 98 -25.25 26.09 7.10
CA THR A 98 -26.65 25.71 6.92
C THR A 98 -26.83 24.76 5.75
N LEU A 99 -26.19 25.04 4.61
CA LEU A 99 -26.20 24.15 3.44
C LEU A 99 -25.62 22.78 3.75
N ALA A 100 -24.52 22.71 4.51
CA ALA A 100 -23.92 21.45 4.94
C ALA A 100 -24.86 20.64 5.86
N VAL A 101 -25.50 21.29 6.83
CA VAL A 101 -26.48 20.64 7.72
C VAL A 101 -27.68 20.11 6.92
N VAL A 102 -28.22 20.91 6.00
CA VAL A 102 -29.33 20.49 5.13
C VAL A 102 -28.90 19.31 4.25
N ALA A 103 -27.71 19.33 3.66
CA ALA A 103 -27.16 18.22 2.88
C ALA A 103 -27.08 16.92 3.69
N VAL A 104 -26.62 16.99 4.94
CA VAL A 104 -26.58 15.84 5.86
C VAL A 104 -28.00 15.33 6.13
N ILE A 105 -28.95 16.22 6.46
CA ILE A 105 -30.35 15.84 6.73
C ILE A 105 -30.97 15.14 5.51
N ILE A 106 -30.70 15.61 4.30
CA ILE A 106 -31.16 14.97 3.06
C ILE A 106 -30.61 13.55 2.96
N GLY A 107 -29.29 13.37 3.14
CA GLY A 107 -28.65 12.06 3.09
C GLY A 107 -29.21 11.07 4.13
N VAL A 108 -29.36 11.52 5.38
CA VAL A 108 -29.97 10.75 6.48
C VAL A 108 -31.42 10.37 6.13
N SER A 109 -32.22 11.33 5.67
CA SER A 109 -33.65 11.11 5.37
C SER A 109 -33.85 10.08 4.26
N ILE A 110 -33.06 10.19 3.17
CA ILE A 110 -33.12 9.24 2.06
C ILE A 110 -32.72 7.83 2.54
N ALA A 111 -31.65 7.72 3.33
CA ALA A 111 -31.21 6.44 3.88
C ALA A 111 -32.27 5.84 4.82
N PHE A 112 -32.84 6.65 5.70
CA PHE A 112 -33.85 6.22 6.66
C PHE A 112 -35.12 5.70 5.97
N ILE A 113 -35.64 6.41 4.97
CA ILE A 113 -36.83 5.97 4.24
C ILE A 113 -36.57 4.66 3.48
N LYS A 114 -35.38 4.50 2.90
CA LYS A 114 -35.03 3.36 2.04
C LYS A 114 -34.64 2.10 2.81
N TYR A 115 -33.96 2.25 3.95
CA TYR A 115 -33.36 1.14 4.69
C TYR A 115 -34.02 0.87 6.05
N ARG A 116 -35.13 1.55 6.37
CA ARG A 116 -35.97 1.15 7.50
C ARG A 116 -36.70 -0.16 7.19
N GLY A 117 -36.70 -1.07 8.16
CA GLY A 117 -37.47 -2.32 8.12
C GLY A 117 -36.75 -3.51 7.47
N ASP A 118 -37.55 -4.51 7.12
CA ASP A 118 -37.09 -5.83 6.69
C ASP A 118 -36.51 -5.79 5.28
N LEU A 119 -35.19 -5.98 5.19
CA LEU A 119 -34.46 -5.98 3.92
C LEU A 119 -34.05 -7.40 3.56
N SER A 120 -34.11 -7.73 2.26
CA SER A 120 -33.62 -9.01 1.72
C SER A 120 -32.17 -9.29 2.15
N GLU A 121 -31.90 -10.54 2.50
CA GLU A 121 -30.55 -11.02 2.85
C GLU A 121 -29.60 -10.96 1.65
N SER A 122 -30.12 -11.22 0.45
CA SER A 122 -29.33 -11.18 -0.78
C SER A 122 -29.23 -9.75 -1.33
N ALA A 123 -28.02 -9.36 -1.71
CA ALA A 123 -27.81 -8.14 -2.47
C ALA A 123 -28.43 -8.29 -3.87
N PRO A 124 -29.03 -7.23 -4.44
CA PRO A 124 -29.53 -7.27 -5.81
C PRO A 124 -28.41 -7.67 -6.79
N SER A 125 -28.66 -8.72 -7.57
CA SER A 125 -27.76 -9.28 -8.58
C SER A 125 -27.87 -8.52 -9.91
N GLU A 126 -29.08 -8.11 -10.28
CA GLU A 126 -29.35 -7.32 -11.48
C GLU A 126 -29.17 -5.83 -11.18
N VAL A 127 -27.95 -5.34 -11.41
CA VAL A 127 -27.63 -3.92 -11.24
C VAL A 127 -27.02 -3.34 -12.50
N SER A 128 -27.24 -2.03 -12.66
CA SER A 128 -26.61 -1.24 -13.73
C SER A 128 -25.09 -1.40 -13.74
N ILE A 129 -24.48 -1.20 -14.91
CA ILE A 129 -23.03 -1.24 -15.13
C ILE A 129 -22.32 -0.28 -14.16
N PHE A 130 -22.87 0.91 -13.93
CA PHE A 130 -22.29 1.88 -13.00
C PHE A 130 -22.24 1.34 -11.56
N THR A 131 -23.31 0.69 -11.10
CA THR A 131 -23.34 0.06 -9.78
C THR A 131 -22.34 -1.10 -9.69
N ARG A 132 -22.17 -1.85 -10.77
CA ARG A 132 -21.18 -2.93 -10.84
C ARG A 132 -19.74 -2.39 -10.72
N VAL A 133 -19.44 -1.28 -11.38
CA VAL A 133 -18.15 -0.58 -11.30
C VAL A 133 -17.91 -0.03 -9.89
N ILE A 134 -18.89 0.66 -9.30
CA ILE A 134 -18.78 1.19 -7.93
C ILE A 134 -18.59 0.07 -6.90
N ARG A 135 -19.25 -1.09 -7.09
CA ARG A 135 -19.05 -2.27 -6.23
C ARG A 135 -17.64 -2.88 -6.33
N ARG A 136 -16.91 -2.60 -7.41
CA ARG A 136 -15.53 -3.05 -7.64
C ARG A 136 -14.54 -1.89 -7.43
N ASP A 137 -14.80 -1.06 -6.43
CA ASP A 137 -13.98 0.10 -6.04
C ASP A 137 -13.56 0.99 -7.23
N LEU A 138 -14.51 1.29 -8.12
CA LEU A 138 -14.27 2.09 -9.34
C LEU A 138 -13.18 1.52 -10.26
N LEU A 139 -12.89 0.21 -10.18
CA LEU A 139 -11.82 -0.49 -10.89
C LEU A 139 -10.40 -0.01 -10.52
N GLN A 140 -10.25 0.70 -9.40
CA GLN A 140 -8.94 1.20 -8.98
C GLN A 140 -7.97 0.06 -8.66
N ASP A 141 -8.45 -0.98 -7.97
CA ASP A 141 -7.66 -2.18 -7.67
C ASP A 141 -7.24 -2.93 -8.94
N ASP A 142 -8.15 -3.06 -9.91
CA ASP A 142 -7.87 -3.73 -11.18
C ASP A 142 -6.81 -2.98 -11.99
N ALA A 143 -6.93 -1.65 -12.02
CA ALA A 143 -5.95 -0.79 -12.66
C ALA A 143 -4.60 -0.91 -11.97
N ASN A 144 -4.56 -0.92 -10.63
CA ASN A 144 -3.32 -1.09 -9.88
C ASN A 144 -2.67 -2.46 -10.13
N GLU A 145 -3.47 -3.52 -10.10
CA GLU A 145 -3.03 -4.88 -10.37
C GLU A 145 -2.44 -5.01 -11.78
N PHE A 146 -3.15 -4.48 -12.78
CA PHE A 146 -2.75 -4.60 -14.18
C PHE A 146 -1.55 -3.71 -14.52
N LEU A 147 -1.54 -2.45 -14.07
CA LEU A 147 -0.52 -1.46 -14.44
C LEU A 147 0.75 -1.57 -13.59
N PHE A 148 0.63 -1.88 -12.31
CA PHE A 148 1.75 -1.83 -11.37
C PHE A 148 2.11 -3.21 -10.82
N MET A 149 1.15 -3.94 -10.24
CA MET A 149 1.47 -5.19 -9.52
C MET A 149 2.03 -6.27 -10.44
N ARG A 150 1.28 -6.67 -11.48
CA ARG A 150 1.68 -7.78 -12.37
C ARG A 150 2.96 -7.48 -13.15
N PRO A 151 3.16 -6.30 -13.76
CA PRO A 151 4.41 -5.96 -14.41
C PRO A 151 5.59 -5.89 -13.43
N GLY A 152 5.38 -5.32 -12.24
CA GLY A 152 6.40 -5.25 -11.19
C GLY A 152 6.86 -6.62 -10.71
N GLN A 153 5.92 -7.57 -10.52
CA GLN A 153 6.25 -8.96 -10.19
C GLN A 153 7.06 -9.63 -11.29
N LYS A 154 6.67 -9.47 -12.56
CA LYS A 154 7.42 -10.03 -13.70
C LYS A 154 8.84 -9.45 -13.80
N LEU A 155 8.99 -8.15 -13.61
CA LEU A 155 10.28 -7.49 -13.62
C LEU A 155 11.18 -8.02 -12.49
N THR A 156 10.62 -8.17 -11.29
CA THR A 156 11.35 -8.73 -10.15
C THR A 156 11.78 -10.17 -10.40
N GLN A 157 10.90 -11.01 -10.94
CA GLN A 157 11.24 -12.39 -11.31
C GLN A 157 12.34 -12.46 -12.37
N LEU A 158 12.34 -11.53 -13.33
CA LEU A 158 13.41 -11.45 -14.32
C LEU A 158 14.74 -11.07 -13.66
N LEU A 159 14.74 -10.05 -12.81
CA LEU A 159 15.95 -9.59 -12.11
C LEU A 159 16.55 -10.69 -11.24
N VAL A 160 15.74 -11.42 -10.47
CA VAL A 160 16.19 -12.55 -9.65
C VAL A 160 16.80 -13.65 -10.52
N LYS A 161 16.13 -14.02 -11.62
CA LYS A 161 16.68 -15.01 -12.56
C LYS A 161 18.01 -14.56 -13.18
N THR A 162 18.14 -13.27 -13.49
CA THR A 162 19.38 -12.70 -14.00
C THR A 162 20.49 -12.77 -12.96
N ASP A 163 20.21 -12.43 -11.71
CA ASP A 163 21.18 -12.53 -10.60
C ASP A 163 21.68 -13.97 -10.42
N GLU A 164 20.75 -14.93 -10.28
CA GLU A 164 21.06 -16.35 -10.11
C GLU A 164 21.83 -16.96 -11.31
N SER A 165 21.54 -16.50 -12.53
CA SER A 165 22.15 -17.07 -13.75
C SER A 165 23.47 -16.41 -14.11
N VAL A 166 23.55 -15.08 -13.97
CA VAL A 166 24.69 -14.29 -14.46
C VAL A 166 25.68 -14.04 -13.35
N ILE A 167 25.23 -13.48 -12.22
CA ILE A 167 26.12 -13.10 -11.12
C ILE A 167 26.63 -14.36 -10.43
N ASP A 168 25.71 -15.20 -9.97
CA ASP A 168 26.02 -16.47 -9.33
C ASP A 168 26.76 -17.43 -10.28
N GLY A 169 26.35 -17.45 -11.55
CA GLY A 169 27.01 -18.23 -12.61
C GLY A 169 28.47 -17.82 -12.81
N ALA A 170 28.75 -16.51 -12.86
CA ALA A 170 30.10 -16.00 -12.98
C ALA A 170 30.98 -16.39 -11.79
N VAL A 171 30.45 -16.29 -10.56
CA VAL A 171 31.18 -16.70 -9.35
C VAL A 171 31.52 -18.20 -9.38
N ARG A 172 30.56 -19.06 -9.76
CA ARG A 172 30.78 -20.50 -9.90
C ARG A 172 31.77 -20.84 -11.02
N ALA A 173 31.78 -20.09 -12.11
CA ALA A 173 32.74 -20.25 -13.20
C ALA A 173 34.17 -19.97 -12.74
N VAL A 174 34.38 -18.90 -11.97
CA VAL A 174 35.69 -18.60 -11.37
C VAL A 174 36.14 -19.74 -10.47
N GLY A 175 35.30 -20.21 -9.54
CA GLY A 175 35.66 -21.30 -8.63
C GLY A 175 35.94 -22.63 -9.37
N SER A 176 35.11 -22.98 -10.35
CA SER A 176 35.29 -24.21 -11.13
C SER A 176 36.53 -24.18 -12.01
N SER A 177 36.89 -23.02 -12.58
CA SER A 177 38.13 -22.87 -13.35
C SER A 177 39.37 -23.08 -12.47
N ALA A 178 39.40 -22.52 -11.26
CA ALA A 178 40.50 -22.73 -10.31
C ALA A 178 40.65 -24.20 -9.91
N LEU A 179 39.54 -24.88 -9.60
CA LEU A 179 39.52 -26.32 -9.30
C LEU A 179 39.89 -27.18 -10.52
N GLY A 180 39.53 -26.74 -11.72
CA GLY A 180 39.91 -27.38 -13.00
C GLY A 180 41.42 -27.32 -13.22
N SER A 181 42.01 -26.14 -13.06
CA SER A 181 43.45 -25.92 -13.14
C SER A 181 44.22 -26.73 -12.11
N ALA A 182 43.75 -26.77 -10.85
CA ALA A 182 44.34 -27.59 -9.80
C ALA A 182 44.29 -29.09 -10.12
N ARG A 183 43.18 -29.58 -10.67
CA ARG A 183 43.04 -30.97 -11.13
C ARG A 183 43.96 -31.30 -12.30
N GLY A 184 44.15 -30.36 -13.24
CA GLY A 184 45.11 -30.49 -14.34
C GLY A 184 46.54 -30.60 -13.83
N MET A 185 46.94 -29.68 -12.96
CA MET A 185 48.27 -29.66 -12.35
C MET A 185 48.56 -30.91 -11.52
N ARG A 186 47.54 -31.46 -10.83
CA ARG A 186 47.65 -32.72 -10.10
C ARG A 186 48.02 -33.91 -10.99
N LYS A 187 47.65 -33.92 -12.28
CA LYS A 187 48.03 -35.01 -13.20
C LYS A 187 49.53 -35.05 -13.50
N LEU A 188 50.24 -33.93 -13.35
CA LEU A 188 51.70 -33.88 -13.50
C LEU A 188 52.44 -34.54 -12.32
N GLN A 189 51.76 -34.71 -11.19
CA GLN A 189 52.28 -35.36 -9.98
C GLN A 189 51.98 -36.87 -10.02
N THR A 190 52.77 -37.63 -10.79
CA THR A 190 52.51 -39.06 -11.05
C THR A 190 53.05 -40.00 -9.97
N GLY A 191 53.85 -39.51 -9.01
CA GLY A 191 54.47 -40.33 -7.96
C GLY A 191 55.68 -41.16 -8.42
N TYR A 192 56.02 -41.15 -9.71
CA TYR A 192 57.18 -41.86 -10.25
C TYR A 192 58.43 -40.98 -10.25
N VAL A 193 59.44 -41.38 -9.47
CA VAL A 193 60.73 -40.65 -9.32
C VAL A 193 61.40 -40.33 -10.66
N ARG A 194 61.31 -41.24 -11.65
CA ARG A 194 61.87 -41.05 -12.99
C ARG A 194 61.27 -39.85 -13.74
N ASN A 195 59.96 -39.63 -13.59
CA ASN A 195 59.28 -38.50 -14.22
C ASN A 195 59.71 -37.17 -13.59
N TYR A 196 59.94 -37.15 -12.27
CA TYR A 196 60.44 -35.96 -11.57
C TYR A 196 61.88 -35.62 -11.99
N ALA A 197 62.76 -36.62 -12.12
CA ALA A 197 64.13 -36.39 -12.56
C ALA A 197 64.18 -35.78 -13.98
N LEU A 198 63.36 -36.28 -14.91
CA LEU A 198 63.23 -35.70 -16.26
C LEU A 198 62.71 -34.25 -16.23
N LEU A 199 61.69 -33.95 -15.41
CA LEU A 199 61.17 -32.59 -15.26
C LEU A 199 62.20 -31.61 -14.70
N ILE A 200 62.99 -32.03 -13.70
CA ILE A 200 64.06 -31.21 -13.11
C ILE A 200 65.14 -30.91 -14.16
N LEU A 201 65.55 -31.92 -14.93
CA LEU A 201 66.56 -31.74 -15.98
C LEU A 201 66.08 -30.79 -17.08
N ILE A 202 64.83 -30.96 -17.55
CA ILE A 202 64.20 -30.05 -18.52
C ILE A 202 64.12 -28.63 -17.94
N GLY A 203 63.64 -28.50 -16.70
CA GLY A 203 63.51 -27.20 -16.02
C GLY A 203 64.84 -26.47 -15.86
N ALA A 204 65.91 -27.18 -15.49
CA ALA A 204 67.25 -26.62 -15.37
C ALA A 204 67.79 -26.14 -16.73
N LEU A 205 67.56 -26.92 -17.79
CA LEU A 205 68.01 -26.59 -19.14
C LEU A 205 67.26 -25.37 -19.70
N VAL A 206 65.94 -25.29 -19.46
CA VAL A 206 65.13 -24.10 -19.81
C VAL A 206 65.57 -22.88 -19.03
N ALA A 207 65.80 -22.99 -17.72
CA ALA A 207 66.27 -21.87 -16.90
C ALA A 207 67.64 -21.36 -17.36
N LEU A 208 68.56 -22.26 -17.73
CA LEU A 208 69.88 -21.90 -18.25
C LEU A 208 69.77 -21.15 -19.59
N LEU A 209 68.94 -21.65 -20.52
CA LEU A 209 68.69 -20.99 -21.80
C LEU A 209 68.02 -19.63 -21.62
N ALA A 210 67.04 -19.51 -20.72
CA ALA A 210 66.38 -18.25 -20.41
C ALA A 210 67.35 -17.23 -19.80
N ALA A 211 68.22 -17.66 -18.88
CA ALA A 211 69.25 -16.80 -18.31
C ALA A 211 70.23 -16.33 -19.39
N LEU A 212 70.72 -17.24 -20.24
CA LEU A 212 71.60 -16.90 -21.36
C LEU A 212 70.95 -15.90 -22.32
N ALA A 213 69.67 -16.08 -22.65
CA ALA A 213 68.92 -15.17 -23.52
C ALA A 213 68.67 -13.78 -22.91
N VAL A 214 68.72 -13.64 -21.57
CA VAL A 214 68.61 -12.34 -20.88
C VAL A 214 69.97 -11.67 -20.71
N THR A 215 71.06 -12.45 -20.67
CA THR A 215 72.44 -11.93 -20.56
C THR A 215 73.11 -11.61 -21.90
N ILE A 216 72.52 -12.03 -23.02
CA ILE A 216 72.89 -11.63 -24.38
C ILE A 216 72.08 -10.39 -24.76
#